data_AF-A0A350IF89-F1
#
_entry.id   AF-A0A350IF89-F1
#
_cell.length_a   1.000
_cell.length_b   1.000
_cell.length_c   1.000
_cell.angle_alpha   90.00
_cell.angle_beta   90.00
_cell.angle_gamma   90.00
#
_symmetry.space_group_name_H-M   'P 1'
#
loop_
_entity.id
_entity.type
_entity.pdbx_description
1 polymer ?
#
loop_
_entity_poly.entity_id
_entity_poly.type
_entity_poly.pdbx_seq_one_letter_code
_entity_poly.pdbx_strand_id
1 'polypeptide(L)'
;GRRQKEKYVNEVQKELFNAFEQPMRHMTVTQGQLLMKLIDREVGKSSYFIIKDYKNGIAAGFWQGVAKIFGSDLKKHYDPDGEDHAVEELVRTWETGEFTALYFSIFGEYPTKVEIPSKYM
;
A
#
# COMPACT_ATOMS: atom_id res chain seq x y z
N GLY A 1 -4.50 21.88 -22.06
CA GLY A 1 -5.97 21.82 -21.91
C GLY A 1 -6.39 20.64 -21.03
N ARG A 2 -7.60 20.63 -20.46
CA ARG A 2 -8.11 19.61 -19.51
C ARG A 2 -7.81 18.16 -19.94
N ARG A 3 -8.00 17.84 -21.22
CA ARG A 3 -7.70 16.52 -21.81
C ARG A 3 -6.23 16.12 -21.79
N GLN A 4 -5.30 17.06 -21.94
CA GLN A 4 -3.86 16.80 -21.84
C GLN A 4 -3.44 16.54 -20.38
N LYS A 5 -4.04 17.28 -19.44
CA LYS A 5 -3.82 17.06 -18.00
C LYS A 5 -4.32 15.68 -17.59
N GLU A 6 -5.52 15.30 -18.01
CA GLU A 6 -6.08 13.96 -17.77
C GLU A 6 -5.21 12.86 -18.38
N LYS A 7 -4.75 13.03 -19.63
CA LYS A 7 -3.85 12.07 -20.28
C LYS A 7 -2.54 11.88 -19.51
N TYR A 8 -1.91 12.97 -19.11
CA TYR A 8 -0.67 12.95 -18.33
C TYR A 8 -0.86 12.25 -16.97
N VAL A 9 -1.92 12.58 -16.24
CA VAL A 9 -2.25 11.92 -14.96
C VAL A 9 -2.42 10.41 -15.15
N ASN A 10 -3.14 10.00 -16.19
CA ASN A 10 -3.34 8.58 -16.49
C ASN A 10 -2.04 7.86 -16.87
N GLU A 11 -1.15 8.52 -17.62
CA GLU A 11 0.17 7.97 -17.97
C GLU A 11 1.05 7.78 -16.74
N VAL A 12 1.14 8.78 -15.87
CA VAL A 12 1.89 8.70 -14.61
C VAL A 12 1.35 7.61 -13.69
N GLN A 13 0.02 7.53 -13.53
CA GLN A 13 -0.62 6.47 -12.75
C GLN A 13 -0.26 5.10 -13.32
N LYS A 14 -0.41 4.89 -14.63
CA LYS A 14 -0.09 3.61 -15.26
C LYS A 14 1.38 3.23 -15.08
N GLU A 15 2.29 4.19 -15.21
CA GLU A 15 3.72 3.96 -15.01
C GLU A 15 4.04 3.53 -13.58
N LEU A 16 3.44 4.21 -12.59
CA LEU A 16 3.56 3.88 -11.18
C LEU A 16 3.06 2.46 -10.92
N PHE A 17 1.87 2.10 -11.41
CA PHE A 17 1.32 0.76 -11.21
C PHE A 17 2.15 -0.33 -11.85
N ASN A 18 2.64 -0.11 -13.07
CA ASN A 18 3.52 -1.08 -13.74
C ASN A 18 4.79 -1.34 -12.91
N ALA A 19 5.34 -0.31 -12.26
CA ALA A 19 6.51 -0.46 -11.39
C ALA A 19 6.20 -1.32 -10.14
N PHE A 20 5.00 -1.19 -9.58
CA PHE A 20 4.60 -1.94 -8.37
C PHE A 20 3.85 -3.24 -8.67
N GLU A 21 3.50 -3.53 -9.92
CA GLU A 21 2.72 -4.71 -10.33
C GLU A 21 3.40 -6.01 -9.92
N GLN A 22 4.71 -6.12 -10.16
CA GLN A 22 5.48 -7.33 -9.83
C GLN A 22 5.53 -7.56 -8.30
N PRO A 23 5.92 -6.60 -7.45
CA PRO A 23 5.81 -6.74 -6.00
C PRO A 23 4.40 -7.10 -5.53
N MET A 24 3.36 -6.43 -6.04
CA MET A 24 1.97 -6.69 -5.66
C MET A 24 1.51 -8.11 -6.00
N ARG A 25 1.98 -8.70 -7.11
CA ARG A 25 1.66 -10.09 -7.49
C ARG A 25 2.20 -11.12 -6.50
N HIS A 26 3.29 -10.81 -5.81
CA HIS A 26 3.91 -11.71 -4.84
C HIS A 26 3.42 -11.48 -3.41
N MET A 27 2.55 -10.49 -3.18
CA MET A 27 2.01 -10.21 -1.86
C MET A 27 1.01 -11.29 -1.43
N THR A 28 1.08 -11.66 -0.16
CA THR A 28 -0.02 -12.39 0.50
C THR A 28 -1.20 -11.46 0.70
N VAL A 29 -2.38 -12.03 0.95
CA VAL A 29 -3.57 -11.20 1.16
C VAL A 29 -3.40 -10.29 2.38
N THR A 30 -2.81 -10.78 3.47
CA THR A 30 -2.54 -9.98 4.68
C THR A 30 -1.57 -8.82 4.43
N GLN A 31 -0.53 -9.03 3.60
CA GLN A 31 0.35 -7.93 3.18
C GLN A 31 -0.40 -6.89 2.36
N GLY A 32 -1.28 -7.34 1.46
CA GLY A 32 -2.19 -6.46 0.74
C GLY A 32 -3.12 -5.67 1.67
N GLN A 33 -3.61 -6.28 2.74
CA GLN A 33 -4.42 -5.58 3.74
C GLN A 33 -3.65 -4.47 4.45
N LEU A 34 -2.42 -4.77 4.89
CA LEU A 34 -1.54 -3.77 5.50
C LEU A 34 -1.26 -2.62 4.53
N LEU A 35 -0.93 -2.93 3.27
CA LEU A 35 -0.70 -1.90 2.24
C LEU A 35 -1.91 -0.97 2.09
N MET A 36 -3.13 -1.51 2.05
CA MET A 36 -4.34 -0.69 1.91
C MET A 36 -4.59 0.21 3.12
N LYS A 37 -4.31 -0.28 4.33
CA LYS A 37 -4.35 0.51 5.57
C LYS A 37 -3.35 1.65 5.54
N LEU A 38 -2.12 1.39 5.12
CA LEU A 38 -1.07 2.41 4.99
C LEU A 38 -1.41 3.46 3.92
N ILE A 39 -2.00 3.05 2.79
CA ILE A 39 -2.46 4.02 1.78
C ILE A 39 -3.58 4.91 2.37
N ASP A 40 -4.57 4.34 3.05
CA ASP A 40 -5.62 5.12 3.70
C ASP A 40 -5.06 6.08 4.76
N ARG A 41 -4.09 5.63 5.58
CA ARG A 41 -3.35 6.50 6.53
C ARG A 41 -2.75 7.72 5.83
N GLU A 42 -2.09 7.54 4.69
CA GLU A 42 -1.38 8.63 4.00
C GLU A 42 -2.29 9.57 3.20
N VAL A 43 -3.37 9.05 2.59
CA VAL A 43 -4.20 9.85 1.66
C VAL A 43 -5.63 10.09 2.15
N GLY A 44 -6.01 9.54 3.32
CA GLY A 44 -7.34 9.66 3.90
C GLY A 44 -8.45 9.03 3.06
N LYS A 45 -8.12 8.03 2.23
CA LYS A 45 -9.08 7.35 1.36
C LYS A 45 -9.17 5.88 1.75
N SER A 46 -10.36 5.47 2.17
CA SER A 46 -10.62 4.08 2.55
C SER A 46 -10.34 3.11 1.40
N SER A 47 -10.09 1.85 1.75
CA SER A 47 -9.80 0.77 0.80
C SER A 47 -10.86 0.60 -0.30
N TYR A 48 -12.13 0.92 -0.01
CA TYR A 48 -13.21 1.00 -0.99
C TYR A 48 -12.88 1.91 -2.19
N PHE A 49 -12.44 3.14 -1.93
CA PHE A 49 -12.17 4.12 -2.99
C PHE A 49 -10.96 3.70 -3.82
N ILE A 50 -9.94 3.19 -3.15
CA ILE A 50 -8.73 2.67 -3.81
C ILE A 50 -9.12 1.51 -4.75
N ILE A 51 -9.85 0.49 -4.27
CA ILE A 51 -10.24 -0.66 -5.10
C ILE A 51 -11.17 -0.26 -6.26
N LYS A 52 -12.09 0.67 -6.02
CA LYS A 52 -13.10 1.10 -7.01
C LYS A 52 -12.50 1.90 -8.16
N ASP A 53 -11.54 2.77 -7.86
CA ASP A 53 -10.94 3.67 -8.85
C ASP A 53 -9.87 2.96 -9.70
N TYR A 54 -9.31 1.84 -9.23
CA TYR A 54 -8.17 1.15 -9.87
C TYR A 54 -8.52 -0.10 -10.70
N LYS A 55 -9.65 -0.08 -11.41
CA LYS A 55 -10.10 -1.22 -12.25
C LYS A 55 -9.22 -1.52 -13.48
N ASN A 56 -8.27 -0.66 -13.86
CA ASN A 56 -7.51 -0.79 -15.09
C ASN A 56 -5.98 -0.81 -14.85
N GLY A 57 -5.40 -1.93 -14.43
CA GLY A 57 -3.94 -2.11 -14.49
C GLY A 57 -3.21 -2.84 -13.35
N ILE A 58 -3.90 -3.59 -12.49
CA ILE A 58 -3.26 -4.39 -11.43
C ILE A 58 -3.72 -5.85 -11.54
N ALA A 59 -2.95 -6.80 -11.01
CA ALA A 59 -3.30 -8.20 -10.94
C ALA A 59 -4.72 -8.41 -10.37
N ALA A 60 -5.68 -8.78 -11.22
CA ALA A 60 -7.08 -8.95 -10.82
C ALA A 60 -7.26 -9.93 -9.63
N GLY A 61 -6.36 -10.90 -9.48
CA GLY A 61 -6.34 -11.82 -8.35
C GLY A 61 -6.02 -11.15 -7.01
N PHE A 62 -5.09 -10.18 -6.97
CA PHE A 62 -4.77 -9.42 -5.76
C PHE A 62 -6.00 -8.66 -5.26
N TRP A 63 -6.65 -7.90 -6.15
CA TRP A 63 -7.84 -7.14 -5.79
C TRP A 63 -9.02 -8.01 -5.38
N GLN A 64 -9.22 -9.16 -6.03
CA GLN A 64 -10.24 -10.11 -5.62
C GLN A 64 -9.96 -10.71 -4.24
N GLY A 65 -8.70 -11.03 -3.94
CA GLY A 65 -8.28 -11.52 -2.64
C GLY A 65 -8.52 -10.51 -1.53
N VAL A 66 -8.03 -9.28 -1.73
CA VAL A 66 -8.20 -8.15 -0.79
C VAL A 66 -9.68 -7.84 -0.58
N ALA A 67 -10.47 -7.69 -1.65
CA ALA A 67 -11.90 -7.39 -1.53
C ALA A 67 -12.70 -8.46 -0.77
N LYS A 68 -12.32 -9.74 -0.89
CA LYS A 68 -12.98 -10.83 -0.14
C LYS A 68 -12.79 -10.71 1.37
N ILE A 69 -11.63 -10.25 1.84
CA ILE A 69 -11.37 -10.12 3.28
C ILE A 69 -11.88 -8.79 3.83
N PHE A 70 -11.83 -7.71 3.04
CA PHE A 70 -12.33 -6.41 3.48
C PHE A 70 -13.86 -6.28 3.50
N GLY A 71 -14.61 -7.17 2.84
CA GLY A 71 -16.05 -7.38 3.06
C GLY A 71 -16.87 -6.13 3.43
N SER A 72 -17.45 -6.12 4.63
CA SER A 72 -18.25 -5.02 5.18
C SER A 72 -17.44 -3.78 5.60
N ASP A 73 -16.14 -3.92 5.80
CA ASP A 73 -15.26 -2.93 6.43
C ASP A 73 -14.47 -2.08 5.43
N LEU A 74 -14.73 -2.24 4.13
CA LEU A 74 -14.10 -1.44 3.05
C LEU A 74 -14.24 0.09 3.23
N LYS A 75 -15.23 0.53 4.00
CA LYS A 75 -15.47 1.94 4.33
C LYS A 75 -14.83 2.40 5.64
N LYS A 76 -14.34 1.46 6.46
CA LYS A 76 -13.66 1.80 7.70
C LYS A 76 -12.34 2.47 7.36
N HIS A 77 -12.08 3.57 8.05
CA HIS A 77 -10.82 4.28 7.93
C HIS A 77 -9.77 3.70 8.87
N TYR A 78 -8.50 3.92 8.53
CA TYR A 78 -7.37 3.65 9.41
C TYR A 78 -7.57 4.29 10.80
N ASP A 79 -7.41 3.49 11.86
CA ASP A 79 -7.71 3.87 13.24
C ASP A 79 -6.45 3.76 14.12
N PRO A 80 -5.57 4.79 14.13
CA PRO A 80 -4.27 4.74 14.80
C PRO A 80 -4.38 4.64 16.32
N ASP A 81 -5.49 5.08 16.92
CA ASP A 81 -5.70 5.06 18.37
C ASP A 81 -6.48 3.81 18.82
N GLY A 82 -7.00 3.02 17.86
CA GLY A 82 -7.79 1.83 18.11
C GLY A 82 -7.18 0.59 17.46
N GLU A 83 -7.86 0.04 16.46
CA GLU A 83 -7.49 -1.29 15.93
C GLU A 83 -6.16 -1.32 15.16
N ASP A 84 -5.68 -0.17 14.68
CA ASP A 84 -4.45 -0.06 13.91
C ASP A 84 -3.27 0.47 14.74
N HIS A 85 -3.43 0.62 16.07
CA HIS A 85 -2.38 1.13 16.96
C HIS A 85 -1.04 0.39 16.81
N ALA A 86 -1.05 -0.94 16.71
CA ALA A 86 0.18 -1.71 16.53
C ALA A 86 0.86 -1.43 15.17
N VAL A 87 0.07 -1.17 14.12
CA VAL A 87 0.61 -0.75 12.83
C VAL A 87 1.20 0.65 12.93
N GLU A 88 0.52 1.56 13.63
CA GLU A 88 0.98 2.93 13.83
C GLU A 88 2.31 2.99 14.60
N GLU A 89 2.49 2.15 15.61
CA GLU A 89 3.77 2.02 16.33
C GLU A 89 4.91 1.57 15.41
N LEU A 90 4.65 0.58 14.53
CA LEU A 90 5.62 0.15 13.53
C LEU A 90 5.96 1.25 12.53
N VAL A 91 4.96 2.02 12.08
CA VAL A 91 5.17 3.15 11.17
C VAL A 91 6.01 4.24 11.83
N ARG A 92 5.75 4.58 13.09
CA ARG A 92 6.58 5.54 13.85
C ARG A 92 8.02 5.05 14.03
N THR A 93 8.19 3.76 14.30
CA THR A 93 9.51 3.12 14.37
C THR A 93 10.24 3.20 13.00
N TRP A 94 9.49 3.08 11.90
CA TRP A 94 10.02 3.28 10.56
C TRP A 94 10.45 4.73 10.30
N GLU A 95 9.58 5.69 10.62
CA GLU A 95 9.81 7.12 10.42
C GLU A 95 11.00 7.66 11.25
N THR A 96 11.23 7.11 12.44
CA THR A 96 12.38 7.46 13.30
C THR A 96 13.70 6.81 12.85
N GLY A 97 13.66 5.87 11.90
CA GLY A 97 14.82 5.12 11.42
C GLY A 97 15.20 3.93 12.30
N GLU A 98 14.44 3.66 13.37
CA GLU A 98 14.72 2.58 14.34
C GLU A 98 14.27 1.21 13.85
N PHE A 99 13.43 1.15 12.81
CA PHE A 99 12.84 -0.11 12.30
C PHE A 99 13.88 -1.16 11.93
N THR A 100 15.02 -0.73 11.37
CA THR A 100 16.09 -1.67 10.99
C THR A 100 16.66 -2.39 12.21
N ALA A 101 16.83 -1.68 13.33
CA ALA A 101 17.29 -2.27 14.59
C ALA A 101 16.22 -3.16 15.22
N LEU A 102 14.95 -2.71 15.21
CA LEU A 102 13.82 -3.50 15.67
C LEU A 102 13.74 -4.84 14.92
N TYR A 103 13.78 -4.80 13.59
CA TYR A 103 13.70 -5.99 12.74
C TYR A 103 14.85 -6.98 13.06
N PHE A 104 16.08 -6.48 13.15
CA PHE A 104 17.23 -7.32 13.52
C PHE A 104 17.07 -7.93 14.92
N SER A 105 16.53 -7.19 15.89
CA SER A 105 16.32 -7.70 17.25
C SER A 105 15.33 -8.87 17.33
N ILE A 106 14.34 -8.91 16.42
CA ILE A 106 13.30 -9.93 16.38
C ILE A 106 13.74 -11.14 15.55
N PHE A 107 14.35 -10.89 14.39
CA PHE A 107 14.61 -11.93 13.38
C PHE A 107 16.08 -12.35 13.26
N GLY A 108 17.02 -11.61 13.86
CA GLY A 108 18.46 -11.89 13.79
C GLY A 108 19.10 -11.59 12.42
N GLU A 109 18.35 -10.96 11.51
CA GLU A 109 18.79 -10.59 10.17
C GLU A 109 18.27 -9.19 9.80
N TYR A 110 18.82 -8.58 8.75
CA TYR A 110 18.35 -7.28 8.28
C TYR A 110 17.19 -7.43 7.28
N PRO A 111 16.23 -6.49 7.26
CA PRO A 111 15.11 -6.57 6.32
C PRO A 111 15.61 -6.47 4.88
N THR A 112 14.97 -7.21 3.97
CA THR A 112 15.25 -7.12 2.53
C THR A 112 14.89 -5.72 2.03
N LYS A 113 15.75 -5.15 1.18
CA LYS A 113 15.48 -3.84 0.58
C LYS A 113 14.58 -4.03 -0.63
N VAL A 114 13.42 -3.37 -0.62
CA VAL A 114 12.59 -3.25 -1.81
C VAL A 114 13.24 -2.24 -2.74
N GLU A 115 13.61 -2.66 -3.95
CA GLU A 115 14.10 -1.75 -4.98
C GLU A 115 12.93 -0.90 -5.49
N ILE A 116 12.88 0.37 -5.07
CA ILE A 116 11.97 1.35 -5.67
C ILE A 116 12.70 1.98 -6.85
N PRO A 117 12.13 1.99 -8.07
CA PRO A 117 12.78 2.62 -9.22
C PRO A 117 13.14 4.06 -8.89
N SER A 118 14.38 4.46 -9.18
CA SER A 118 14.95 5.78 -8.81
C SER A 118 14.17 6.98 -9.33
N LYS A 119 13.31 6.80 -10.34
CA LYS A 119 12.39 7.83 -10.82
C LYS A 119 11.31 8.22 -9.78
N TYR A 120 11.10 7.39 -8.76
CA TYR A 120 10.10 7.57 -7.71
C TYR A 120 10.71 7.74 -6.30
N MET A 121 12.04 7.86 -6.22
CA MET A 121 12.79 8.24 -5.00
C MET A 121 13.20 9.72 -5.10
#